data_AF-A0A7Z9G805-F1
#
_entry.id   AF-A0A7Z9G805-F1
#
_cell.length_a   1.000
_cell.length_b   1.000
_cell.length_c   1.000
_cell.angle_alpha   90.00
_cell.angle_beta   90.00
_cell.angle_gamma   90.00
#
_symmetry.space_group_name_H-M   'P 1'
#
loop_
_entity.id
_entity.type
_entity.pdbx_description
1 polymer ?
#
loop_
_entity_poly.entity_id
_entity_poly.type
_entity_poly.pdbx_seq_one_letter_code
_entity_poly.pdbx_strand_id
1 'polypeptide(L)'
;DVVWLVGKEGFDLRTAPYFLGGGAGLTDAAPKWSYEKTLLSVEVDEPKAAPAAAAWPWSESAPAKDPGYADIVYVFSGSTDTGKWLINGESFPDVTVEEVPLGAERIIEVRNLSPTEHPFHLHGHAFEVLSVDGVQPKYLTLEDTINVGIRSKVRLRLVANNPGDWMTHCHILPHAERGMMTVLRVLDK
;
A
#
# COMPACT_ATOMS: atom_id res chain seq x y z
N ASP A 1 -22.03 8.67 -6.46
CA ASP A 1 -21.54 8.72 -7.84
C ASP A 1 -20.02 8.59 -7.85
N VAL A 2 -19.49 7.53 -8.46
CA VAL A 2 -18.04 7.32 -8.59
C VAL A 2 -17.60 7.97 -9.91
N VAL A 3 -16.70 8.95 -9.84
CA VAL A 3 -16.17 9.64 -11.03
C VAL A 3 -14.83 9.03 -11.40
N TRP A 4 -14.73 8.45 -12.60
CA TRP A 4 -13.51 7.88 -13.14
C TRP A 4 -12.82 8.88 -14.08
N LEU A 5 -11.51 9.06 -13.93
CA LEU A 5 -10.70 9.91 -14.80
C LEU A 5 -9.99 9.03 -15.82
N VAL A 6 -10.57 8.92 -17.01
CA VAL A 6 -10.17 7.94 -18.05
C VAL A 6 -9.53 8.57 -19.29
N GLY A 7 -9.23 9.86 -19.24
CA GLY A 7 -8.68 10.62 -20.38
C GLY A 7 -9.77 11.24 -21.25
N LYS A 8 -9.37 11.82 -22.39
CA LYS A 8 -10.29 12.51 -23.32
C LYS A 8 -10.93 11.59 -24.35
N GLU A 9 -10.33 10.43 -24.58
CA GLU A 9 -10.76 9.46 -25.58
C GLU A 9 -11.26 8.20 -24.88
N GLY A 10 -12.31 7.59 -25.42
CA GLY A 10 -12.74 6.27 -24.99
C GLY A 10 -11.70 5.20 -25.31
N PHE A 11 -11.72 4.09 -24.57
CA PHE A 11 -10.84 2.96 -24.83
C PHE A 11 -11.50 1.63 -24.50
N ASP A 12 -11.00 0.57 -25.14
CA ASP A 12 -11.35 -0.81 -24.83
C ASP A 12 -10.33 -1.40 -23.85
N LEU A 13 -10.79 -1.91 -22.71
CA LEU A 13 -10.01 -2.83 -21.91
C LEU A 13 -10.13 -4.24 -22.52
N ARG A 14 -9.01 -4.76 -23.03
CA ARG A 14 -8.96 -6.07 -23.68
C ARG A 14 -8.12 -7.06 -22.89
N THR A 15 -8.48 -8.33 -22.93
CA THR A 15 -7.58 -9.40 -22.44
C THR A 15 -6.38 -9.49 -23.36
N ALA A 16 -5.15 -9.45 -22.83
CA ALA A 16 -4.01 -10.00 -23.55
C ALA A 16 -4.08 -11.54 -23.52
N PRO A 17 -3.55 -12.26 -24.52
CA PRO A 17 -3.38 -13.71 -24.41
C PRO A 17 -2.50 -14.04 -23.20
N TYR A 18 -3.07 -14.76 -22.23
CA TYR A 18 -2.37 -15.17 -21.01
C TYR A 18 -2.05 -16.67 -21.08
N PHE A 19 -0.77 -17.02 -20.85
CA PHE A 19 -0.31 -18.40 -20.73
C PHE A 19 0.24 -18.64 -19.33
N LEU A 20 -0.35 -19.58 -18.57
CA LEU A 20 0.02 -19.91 -17.18
C LEU A 20 1.45 -20.43 -17.00
N GLY A 21 2.17 -20.73 -18.08
CA GLY A 21 3.53 -21.30 -18.03
C GLY A 21 4.69 -20.30 -18.18
N GLY A 22 4.44 -18.98 -18.24
CA GLY A 22 5.50 -17.98 -18.27
C GLY A 22 6.45 -18.08 -19.48
N GLY A 23 6.01 -17.58 -20.64
CA GLY A 23 6.84 -17.46 -21.84
C GLY A 23 6.24 -16.46 -22.82
N ALA A 24 7.06 -15.92 -23.72
CA ALA A 24 6.60 -15.02 -24.78
C ALA A 24 5.57 -15.75 -25.66
N GLY A 25 4.29 -15.41 -25.48
CA GLY A 25 3.22 -15.96 -26.30
C GLY A 25 3.29 -15.40 -27.71
N LEU A 26 4.11 -16.00 -28.57
CA LEU A 26 4.16 -15.68 -29.99
C LEU A 26 4.47 -16.94 -30.81
N THR A 27 3.41 -17.68 -31.17
CA THR A 27 3.35 -18.35 -32.46
C THR A 27 1.95 -18.19 -33.02
N ASP A 28 1.81 -18.03 -34.33
CA ASP A 28 0.54 -17.94 -35.08
C ASP A 28 -0.33 -19.22 -34.99
N ALA A 29 0.01 -20.15 -34.10
CA ALA A 29 -0.61 -21.45 -33.92
C ALA A 29 -1.70 -21.48 -32.83
N ALA A 30 -1.91 -20.39 -32.07
CA ALA A 30 -2.99 -20.32 -31.09
C ALA A 30 -4.37 -20.23 -31.79
N PRO A 31 -5.36 -21.09 -31.45
CA PRO A 31 -6.62 -21.19 -32.18
C PRO A 31 -7.49 -19.93 -31.99
N LYS A 32 -8.27 -19.57 -33.02
CA LYS A 32 -8.86 -18.22 -33.13
C LYS A 32 -9.82 -17.75 -32.02
N TRP A 33 -10.22 -18.64 -31.14
CA TRP A 33 -11.04 -18.34 -29.96
C TRP A 33 -10.21 -17.90 -28.74
N SER A 34 -8.88 -17.92 -28.83
CA SER A 34 -7.94 -17.45 -27.80
C SER A 34 -7.56 -15.96 -27.94
N TYR A 35 -8.27 -15.20 -28.77
CA TYR A 35 -7.92 -13.81 -29.06
C TYR A 35 -8.62 -12.82 -28.14
N GLU A 36 -7.95 -11.67 -27.98
CA GLU A 36 -8.41 -10.47 -27.29
C GLU A 36 -9.94 -10.37 -27.20
N LYS A 37 -10.47 -10.56 -26.00
CA LYS A 37 -11.84 -10.20 -25.68
C LYS A 37 -11.84 -8.79 -25.12
N THR A 38 -12.69 -7.92 -25.66
CA THR A 38 -13.05 -6.67 -24.98
C THR A 38 -13.81 -7.05 -23.72
N LEU A 39 -13.21 -6.76 -22.56
CA LEU A 39 -13.81 -6.97 -21.25
C LEU A 39 -14.75 -5.81 -20.90
N LEU A 40 -14.33 -4.59 -21.26
CA LEU A 40 -15.03 -3.36 -20.98
C LEU A 40 -14.70 -2.35 -22.09
N SER A 41 -15.71 -1.65 -22.60
CA SER A 41 -15.52 -0.45 -23.42
C SER A 41 -15.91 0.77 -22.59
N VAL A 42 -15.04 1.77 -22.58
CA VAL A 42 -15.25 3.03 -21.88
C VAL A 42 -15.48 4.10 -22.93
N GLU A 43 -16.66 4.74 -22.90
CA GLU A 43 -16.99 5.90 -23.71
C GLU A 43 -16.94 7.16 -22.83
N VAL A 44 -16.49 8.28 -23.40
CA VAL A 44 -16.41 9.56 -22.71
C VAL A 44 -17.52 10.47 -23.24
N ASP A 45 -18.60 10.60 -22.47
CA ASP A 45 -19.75 11.46 -22.84
C ASP A 45 -19.35 12.94 -22.93
N GLU A 46 -18.63 13.43 -21.93
CA GLU A 46 -18.17 14.83 -21.84
C GLU A 46 -16.70 14.90 -21.43
N PRO A 47 -15.76 15.13 -22.37
CA PRO A 47 -14.36 15.26 -22.03
C PRO A 47 -14.11 16.55 -21.24
N LYS A 48 -13.64 16.40 -19.99
CA LYS A 48 -13.23 17.51 -19.14
C LYS A 48 -11.70 17.65 -19.14
N ALA A 49 -11.21 18.84 -18.80
CA ALA A 49 -9.79 19.01 -18.53
C ALA A 49 -9.38 18.06 -17.39
N ALA A 50 -8.21 17.44 -17.53
CA ALA A 50 -7.65 16.65 -16.43
C ALA A 50 -7.56 17.55 -15.19
N PRO A 51 -7.86 17.02 -13.99
CA PRO A 51 -7.58 17.77 -12.78
C PRO A 51 -6.11 18.12 -12.72
N ALA A 52 -5.77 19.15 -11.95
CA ALA A 52 -4.37 19.43 -11.65
C ALA A 52 -3.69 18.17 -11.10
N ALA A 53 -2.41 17.99 -11.42
CA ALA A 53 -1.62 16.90 -10.85
C ALA A 53 -1.76 16.93 -9.33
N ALA A 54 -1.91 15.75 -8.72
CA ALA A 54 -1.93 15.65 -7.27
C ALA A 54 -0.65 16.30 -6.72
N ALA A 55 -0.79 17.10 -5.66
CA ALA A 55 0.36 17.70 -5.00
C ALA A 55 1.19 16.56 -4.40
N TRP A 56 2.34 16.28 -5.00
CA TRP A 56 3.29 15.31 -4.45
C TRP A 56 3.89 15.88 -3.17
N PRO A 57 3.66 15.26 -1.99
CA PRO A 57 4.01 15.89 -0.72
C PRO A 57 5.52 15.87 -0.43
N TRP A 58 6.30 15.13 -1.21
CA TRP A 58 7.74 14.95 -1.03
C TRP A 58 8.51 15.81 -2.03
N SER A 59 9.30 16.77 -1.54
CA SER A 59 10.13 17.65 -2.37
C SER A 59 11.63 17.52 -2.06
N GLU A 60 11.94 16.75 -1.03
CA GLU A 60 13.28 16.52 -0.53
C GLU A 60 14.05 15.57 -1.47
N SER A 61 15.37 15.75 -1.51
CA SER A 61 16.29 14.88 -2.28
C SER A 61 17.20 14.04 -1.39
N ALA A 62 17.20 14.30 -0.09
CA ALA A 62 18.00 13.61 0.91
C ALA A 62 17.10 12.97 1.96
N PRO A 63 17.49 11.81 2.52
CA PRO A 63 16.70 11.15 3.56
C PRO A 63 16.66 12.02 4.82
N ALA A 64 15.46 12.23 5.35
CA ALA A 64 15.24 12.81 6.66
C ALA A 64 15.94 11.97 7.74
N LYS A 65 16.39 12.64 8.79
CA LYS A 65 17.01 11.95 9.92
C LYS A 65 15.94 11.24 10.73
N ASP A 66 16.25 10.03 11.15
CA ASP A 66 15.46 9.33 12.16
C ASP A 66 15.48 10.14 13.48
N PRO A 67 14.33 10.60 14.00
CA PRO A 67 14.28 11.43 15.19
C PRO A 67 14.38 10.63 16.51
N GLY A 68 14.36 9.29 16.46
CA GLY A 68 14.51 8.43 17.64
C GLY A 68 13.23 8.18 18.47
N TYR A 69 12.09 8.74 18.05
CA TYR A 69 10.77 8.52 18.66
C TYR A 69 9.76 7.99 17.64
N ALA A 70 8.58 7.59 18.10
CA ALA A 70 7.45 7.23 17.26
C ALA A 70 6.17 7.82 17.86
N ASP A 71 5.31 8.39 17.02
CA ASP A 71 3.96 8.85 17.39
C ASP A 71 2.97 7.68 17.37
N ILE A 72 3.14 6.77 16.41
CA ILE A 72 2.30 5.59 16.20
C ILE A 72 3.18 4.34 16.23
N VAL A 73 2.71 3.29 16.91
CA VAL A 73 3.40 2.00 16.97
C VAL A 73 2.48 0.88 16.51
N TYR A 74 2.92 0.15 15.49
CA TYR A 74 2.28 -1.08 15.03
C TYR A 74 3.17 -2.28 15.37
N VAL A 75 2.61 -3.24 16.10
CA VAL A 75 3.31 -4.44 16.52
C VAL A 75 2.71 -5.64 15.82
N PHE A 76 3.44 -6.19 14.85
CA PHE A 76 3.06 -7.38 14.12
C PHE A 76 3.42 -8.62 14.94
N SER A 77 2.43 -9.48 15.14
CA SER A 77 2.60 -10.74 15.83
C SER A 77 1.78 -11.84 15.17
N GLY A 78 2.23 -13.07 15.32
CA GLY A 78 1.51 -14.23 14.82
C GLY A 78 2.36 -15.48 14.79
N SER A 79 1.70 -16.60 14.57
CA SER A 79 2.33 -17.91 14.49
C SER A 79 1.68 -18.75 13.41
N THR A 80 2.51 -19.47 12.66
CA THR A 80 2.06 -20.49 11.70
C THR A 80 1.28 -21.61 12.38
N ASP A 81 1.56 -21.90 13.66
CA ASP A 81 0.93 -22.99 14.40
C ASP A 81 -0.51 -22.65 14.80
N THR A 82 -0.76 -21.40 15.18
CA THR A 82 -2.10 -20.93 15.57
C THR A 82 -2.88 -20.36 14.38
N GLY A 83 -2.19 -19.98 13.32
CA GLY A 83 -2.76 -19.29 12.16
C GLY A 83 -3.28 -17.88 12.47
N LYS A 84 -3.03 -17.35 13.68
CA LYS A 84 -3.44 -16.01 14.10
C LYS A 84 -2.39 -14.99 13.71
N TRP A 85 -2.81 -13.92 13.07
CA TRP A 85 -1.96 -12.83 12.60
C TRP A 85 -2.60 -11.51 13.06
N LEU A 86 -1.85 -10.73 13.83
CA LEU A 86 -2.40 -9.63 14.63
C LEU A 86 -1.54 -8.38 14.49
N ILE A 87 -2.18 -7.22 14.60
CA ILE A 87 -1.53 -5.92 14.79
C ILE A 87 -1.90 -5.45 16.21
N ASN A 88 -0.92 -5.07 17.02
CA ASN A 88 -1.12 -4.61 18.40
C ASN A 88 -1.88 -5.61 19.30
N GLY A 89 -1.85 -6.91 18.95
CA GLY A 89 -2.58 -7.96 19.66
C GLY A 89 -4.06 -8.07 19.29
N GLU A 90 -4.53 -7.23 18.37
CA GLU A 90 -5.91 -7.15 17.88
C GLU A 90 -6.05 -7.84 16.52
N SER A 91 -7.28 -8.25 16.19
CA SER A 91 -7.61 -8.94 14.95
C SER A 91 -8.77 -8.22 14.27
N PHE A 92 -8.59 -7.86 13.01
CA PHE A 92 -9.64 -7.20 12.24
C PHE A 92 -10.91 -8.06 12.17
N PRO A 93 -12.13 -7.49 12.34
CA PRO A 93 -12.45 -6.05 12.39
C PRO A 93 -12.40 -5.41 13.79
N ASP A 94 -12.09 -6.16 14.84
CA ASP A 94 -12.07 -5.66 16.23
C ASP A 94 -10.70 -5.04 16.55
N VAL A 95 -10.47 -3.84 16.03
CA VAL A 95 -9.17 -3.13 16.10
C VAL A 95 -9.32 -1.69 16.57
N THR A 96 -8.26 -1.18 17.20
CA THR A 96 -8.09 0.23 17.53
C THR A 96 -7.69 0.98 16.26
N VAL A 97 -8.50 1.97 15.90
CA VAL A 97 -8.26 2.87 14.76
C VAL A 97 -7.36 4.02 15.21
N GLU A 98 -6.27 4.24 14.50
CA GLU A 98 -5.38 5.38 14.73
C GLU A 98 -5.90 6.61 13.99
N GLU A 99 -6.21 7.69 14.70
CA GLU A 99 -6.71 8.93 14.10
C GLU A 99 -5.61 10.00 14.00
N VAL A 100 -5.46 10.58 12.81
CA VAL A 100 -4.46 11.62 12.53
C VAL A 100 -5.12 12.83 11.85
N PRO A 101 -4.80 14.07 12.26
CA PRO A 101 -5.30 15.26 11.58
C PRO A 101 -4.80 15.37 10.13
N LEU A 102 -5.60 15.93 9.23
CA LEU A 102 -5.18 16.26 7.86
C LEU A 102 -3.92 17.15 7.88
N GLY A 103 -2.94 16.78 7.05
CA GLY A 103 -1.67 17.48 6.90
C GLY A 103 -0.67 17.22 8.02
N ALA A 104 -1.01 16.41 9.02
CA ALA A 104 -0.10 16.07 10.08
C ALA A 104 1.05 15.18 9.58
N GLU A 105 2.25 15.47 10.07
CA GLU A 105 3.39 14.56 9.95
C GLU A 105 3.39 13.60 11.15
N ARG A 106 3.61 12.31 10.90
CA ARG A 106 3.70 11.28 11.94
C ARG A 106 4.88 10.36 11.70
N ILE A 107 5.55 10.01 12.79
CA ILE A 107 6.57 8.99 12.82
C ILE A 107 5.93 7.67 13.25
N ILE A 108 5.92 6.70 12.35
CA ILE A 108 5.37 5.37 12.58
C ILE A 108 6.52 4.41 12.84
N GLU A 109 6.46 3.63 13.92
CA GLU A 109 7.35 2.49 14.11
C GLU A 109 6.58 1.18 13.96
N VAL A 110 7.05 0.32 13.06
CA VAL A 110 6.49 -1.02 12.86
C VAL A 110 7.48 -2.03 13.42
N ARG A 111 7.03 -2.89 14.33
CA ARG A 111 7.84 -3.92 14.98
C ARG A 111 7.30 -5.29 14.64
N ASN A 112 8.18 -6.21 14.26
CA ASN A 112 7.82 -7.60 14.03
C ASN A 112 8.29 -8.48 15.20
N LEU A 113 7.34 -9.04 15.95
CA LEU A 113 7.61 -9.97 17.05
C LEU A 113 7.41 -11.45 16.67
N SER A 114 7.18 -11.75 15.39
CA SER A 114 6.96 -13.11 14.91
C SER A 114 8.25 -13.70 14.31
N PRO A 115 8.32 -15.03 14.13
CA PRO A 115 9.42 -15.70 13.43
C PRO A 115 9.26 -15.69 11.89
N THR A 116 8.33 -14.90 11.35
CA THR A 116 8.09 -14.77 9.90
C THR A 116 8.24 -13.31 9.48
N GLU A 117 8.60 -13.06 8.22
CA GLU A 117 8.61 -11.69 7.68
C GLU A 117 7.19 -11.18 7.42
N HIS A 118 7.01 -9.87 7.44
CA HIS A 118 5.72 -9.23 7.17
C HIS A 118 5.92 -7.90 6.42
N PRO A 119 5.55 -7.84 5.14
CA PRO A 119 5.52 -6.58 4.41
C PRO A 119 4.41 -5.67 4.95
N PHE A 120 4.78 -4.59 5.63
CA PHE A 120 3.85 -3.55 6.08
C PHE A 120 3.41 -2.74 4.88
N HIS A 121 2.11 -2.62 4.66
CA HIS A 121 1.51 -1.82 3.59
C HIS A 121 0.48 -0.84 4.16
N LEU A 122 0.50 0.40 3.67
CA LEU A 122 -0.45 1.46 4.01
C LEU A 122 -1.11 1.98 2.73
N HIS A 123 -2.45 1.91 2.69
CA HIS A 123 -3.21 2.41 1.54
C HIS A 123 -3.21 3.94 1.48
N GLY A 124 -3.35 4.46 0.27
CA GLY A 124 -3.62 5.89 0.01
C GLY A 124 -2.47 6.85 0.31
N HIS A 125 -1.31 6.35 0.76
CA HIS A 125 -0.16 7.14 1.14
C HIS A 125 1.14 6.48 0.66
N ALA A 126 2.14 7.32 0.39
CA ALA A 126 3.54 6.91 0.44
C ALA A 126 4.14 7.42 1.75
N PHE A 127 5.10 6.69 2.29
CA PHE A 127 5.88 7.07 3.47
C PHE A 127 7.37 7.05 3.15
N GLU A 128 8.13 7.87 3.86
CA GLU A 128 9.58 7.86 3.82
C GLU A 128 10.13 6.86 4.84
N VAL A 129 11.06 6.00 4.41
CA VAL A 129 11.77 5.06 5.29
C VAL A 129 12.91 5.80 5.98
N LEU A 130 12.77 6.03 7.29
CA LEU A 130 13.78 6.73 8.09
C LEU A 130 14.89 5.78 8.57
N SER A 131 14.52 4.58 9.01
CA SER A 131 15.48 3.57 9.43
C SER A 131 14.93 2.15 9.38
N VAL A 132 15.83 1.20 9.21
CA VAL A 132 15.61 -0.24 9.40
C VAL A 132 16.58 -0.69 10.48
N ASP A 133 16.06 -1.19 11.60
CA ASP A 133 16.85 -1.55 12.79
C ASP A 133 17.81 -0.43 13.26
N GLY A 134 17.38 0.82 13.12
CA GLY A 134 18.16 2.00 13.49
C GLY A 134 19.23 2.41 12.48
N VAL A 135 19.33 1.71 11.34
CA VAL A 135 20.21 2.07 10.24
C VAL A 135 19.44 2.92 9.23
N GLN A 136 19.90 4.16 9.02
CA GLN A 136 19.29 5.07 8.04
C GLN A 136 19.64 4.65 6.60
N PRO A 137 18.67 4.69 5.66
CA PRO A 137 18.95 4.47 4.24
C PRO A 137 19.93 5.49 3.67
N LYS A 138 20.72 5.07 2.68
CA LYS A 138 21.70 5.93 1.99
C LYS A 138 21.03 7.02 1.14
N TYR A 139 19.84 6.74 0.63
CA TYR A 139 19.07 7.60 -0.28
C TYR A 139 17.68 7.81 0.29
N LEU A 140 16.99 8.87 -0.14
CA LEU A 140 15.57 9.02 0.13
C LEU A 140 14.83 7.81 -0.44
N THR A 141 14.08 7.11 0.41
CA THR A 141 13.34 5.91 0.06
C THR A 141 11.88 6.14 0.40
N LEU A 142 11.06 6.35 -0.63
CA LEU A 142 9.62 6.54 -0.53
C LEU A 142 8.93 5.26 -0.99
N GLU A 143 8.11 4.69 -0.13
CA GLU A 143 7.45 3.41 -0.36
C GLU A 143 5.98 3.48 0.10
N ASP A 144 5.14 2.59 -0.41
CA ASP A 144 3.84 2.27 0.20
C ASP A 144 3.87 0.93 0.95
N THR A 145 4.93 0.15 0.74
CA THR A 145 5.12 -1.19 1.26
C THR A 145 6.58 -1.40 1.64
N ILE A 146 6.84 -1.88 2.85
CA ILE A 146 8.19 -2.22 3.29
C ILE A 146 8.21 -3.56 4.02
N ASN A 147 9.19 -4.41 3.71
CA ASN A 147 9.38 -5.66 4.42
C ASN A 147 9.87 -5.40 5.86
N VAL A 148 9.09 -5.85 6.85
CA VAL A 148 9.52 -5.87 8.25
C VAL A 148 10.07 -7.25 8.57
N GLY A 149 11.39 -7.34 8.60
CA GLY A 149 12.12 -8.59 8.79
C GLY A 149 11.82 -9.28 10.13
N ILE A 150 12.25 -10.53 10.27
CA ILE A 150 12.09 -11.32 11.50
C ILE A 150 12.77 -10.59 12.67
N ARG A 151 12.01 -10.34 13.76
CA ARG A 151 12.52 -9.64 14.96
C ARG A 151 13.09 -8.25 14.67
N SER A 152 12.70 -7.65 13.54
CA SER A 152 13.16 -6.33 13.09
C SER A 152 12.16 -5.24 13.45
N LYS A 153 12.60 -4.00 13.34
CA LYS A 153 11.74 -2.81 13.36
C LYS A 153 12.12 -1.85 12.24
N VAL A 154 11.12 -1.14 11.73
CA VAL A 154 11.31 -0.05 10.78
C VAL A 154 10.66 1.22 11.31
N ARG A 155 11.24 2.37 10.99
CA ARG A 155 10.67 3.68 11.31
C ARG A 155 10.40 4.46 10.03
N LEU A 156 9.20 5.01 9.95
CA LEU A 156 8.64 5.61 8.75
C LEU A 156 8.16 7.02 9.09
N ARG A 157 8.32 7.95 8.16
CA ARG A 157 7.71 9.29 8.21
C ARG A 157 6.52 9.29 7.26
N LEU A 158 5.35 9.63 7.78
CA LEU A 158 4.11 9.75 7.04
C LEU A 158 3.66 11.21 7.01
N VAL A 159 3.23 11.69 5.85
CA VAL A 159 2.47 12.94 5.71
C VAL A 159 1.01 12.58 5.43
N ALA A 160 0.12 12.80 6.39
CA ALA A 160 -1.29 12.44 6.32
C ALA A 160 -2.10 13.43 5.45
N ASN A 161 -1.87 13.43 4.14
CA ASN A 161 -2.44 14.41 3.20
C ASN A 161 -3.69 13.92 2.45
N ASN A 162 -4.19 12.72 2.76
CA ASN A 162 -5.30 12.10 2.07
C ASN A 162 -6.39 11.70 3.09
N PRO A 163 -7.47 12.49 3.27
CA PRO A 163 -8.50 12.21 4.27
C PRO A 163 -9.27 10.91 3.98
N GLY A 164 -9.69 10.21 5.03
CA GLY A 164 -10.43 8.95 4.94
C GLY A 164 -9.86 7.81 5.79
N ASP A 165 -10.47 6.63 5.63
CA ASP A 165 -10.09 5.40 6.34
C ASP A 165 -9.18 4.55 5.45
N TRP A 166 -7.92 4.39 5.86
CA TRP A 166 -6.90 3.69 5.08
C TRP A 166 -6.50 2.38 5.74
N MET A 167 -6.71 1.30 5.00
CA MET A 167 -6.29 -0.02 5.44
C MET A 167 -4.76 -0.05 5.60
N THR A 168 -4.34 -0.51 6.77
CA THR A 168 -2.94 -0.73 7.13
C THR A 168 -2.78 -2.20 7.46
N HIS A 169 -1.99 -2.95 6.70
CA HIS A 169 -1.98 -4.40 6.84
C HIS A 169 -0.67 -5.05 6.40
N CYS A 170 -0.56 -6.36 6.65
CA CYS A 170 0.49 -7.17 6.04
C CYS A 170 0.14 -7.50 4.58
N HIS A 171 1.09 -7.35 3.65
CA HIS A 171 0.88 -7.64 2.23
C HIS A 171 1.02 -9.13 1.86
N ILE A 172 1.20 -10.00 2.86
CA ILE A 172 0.96 -11.44 2.70
C ILE A 172 -0.55 -11.64 2.85
N LEU A 173 -1.27 -11.78 1.72
CA LEU A 173 -2.74 -11.83 1.70
C LEU A 173 -3.34 -12.83 2.71
N PRO A 174 -2.81 -14.06 2.87
CA PRO A 174 -3.32 -14.97 3.90
C PRO A 174 -3.17 -14.46 5.35
N HIS A 175 -2.22 -13.56 5.63
CA HIS A 175 -2.08 -12.94 6.96
C HIS A 175 -3.13 -11.83 7.14
N ALA A 176 -3.34 -11.01 6.11
CA ALA A 176 -4.38 -9.97 6.12
C ALA A 176 -5.79 -10.57 6.24
N GLU A 177 -6.13 -11.57 5.43
CA GLU A 177 -7.42 -12.29 5.47
C GLU A 177 -7.71 -12.94 6.83
N ARG A 178 -6.66 -13.23 7.61
CA ARG A 178 -6.73 -13.81 8.95
C ARG A 178 -6.60 -12.78 10.08
N GLY A 179 -6.71 -11.50 9.74
CA GLY A 179 -6.92 -10.42 10.71
C GLY A 179 -5.73 -9.50 10.95
N MET A 180 -4.58 -9.65 10.27
CA MET A 180 -3.44 -8.73 10.40
C MET A 180 -3.66 -7.45 9.58
N MET A 181 -4.67 -6.70 10.01
CA MET A 181 -5.10 -5.44 9.41
C MET A 181 -5.52 -4.49 10.53
N THR A 182 -5.36 -3.20 10.31
CA THR A 182 -5.94 -2.11 11.10
C THR A 182 -6.29 -0.95 10.17
N VAL A 183 -6.79 0.15 10.71
CA VAL A 183 -7.17 1.35 9.98
C VAL A 183 -6.39 2.54 10.51
N LEU A 184 -5.76 3.28 9.61
CA LEU A 184 -5.31 4.64 9.85
C LEU A 184 -6.40 5.59 9.31
N ARG A 185 -7.02 6.37 10.18
CA ARG A 185 -8.02 7.38 9.82
C ARG A 185 -7.39 8.76 9.75
N VAL A 186 -7.39 9.35 8.57
CA VAL A 186 -7.02 10.76 8.37
C VAL A 186 -8.27 11.61 8.44
N LEU A 187 -8.35 12.49 9.44
CA LEU A 187 -9.51 13.34 9.69
C LEU A 187 -9.64 14.45 8.64
N ASP A 188 -10.86 14.82 8.28
CA ASP A 188 -11.13 15.77 7.19
C ASP A 188 -10.92 17.25 7.60
N LYS A 189 -10.84 17.54 8.91
CA LYS A 189 -10.70 18.89 9.51
C LYS A 189 -10.07 18.85 10.89
#